data_AF-A0A0G2J1R3-F1
#
_entry.id   AF-A0A0G2J1R3-F1
#
_cell.length_a   1.000
_cell.length_b   1.000
_cell.length_c   1.000
_cell.angle_alpha   90.00
_cell.angle_beta   90.00
_cell.angle_gamma   90.00
#
_symmetry.space_group_name_H-M   'P 1'
#
loop_
_entity.id
_entity.type
_entity.pdbx_description
1 polymer ?
#
loop_
_entity_poly.entity_id
_entity_poly.type
_entity_poly.pdbx_seq_one_letter_code
_entity_poly.pdbx_strand_id
1 'polypeptide(L)'
;MFGRLSPKPSSESEPSLAGKPSSDGKPSDLSEVVTITLPINSHVSPTNIKENLDMKLRRGKVYVAMFALASPGHYHWALVMATNERSGMLYHNTNHGGPYAFRANYHNHLLNSSSLVAMVEISSITPLDRAIHQRLAERLKSVPIGNLTCQPWLWNAIRLAAEEGFLGIDADNDDIICYLEEECITVASNGKPGHAVYAISRMYKD
;
A
#
# COMPACT_ATOMS: atom_id res chain seq x y z
N MET A 1 22.39 -66.89 3.07
CA MET A 1 21.02 -67.08 3.56
C MET A 1 20.41 -65.70 3.72
N PHE A 2 19.49 -65.32 2.83
CA PHE A 2 18.75 -64.06 2.90
C PHE A 2 17.30 -64.36 3.28
N GLY A 3 16.75 -63.58 4.20
CA GLY A 3 15.33 -63.62 4.56
C GLY A 3 14.89 -62.24 5.04
N ARG A 4 14.30 -61.47 4.13
CA ARG A 4 13.44 -60.30 4.40
C ARG A 4 12.10 -60.79 4.98
N LEU A 5 11.37 -59.93 5.69
CA LEU A 5 10.11 -59.32 5.20
C LEU A 5 9.36 -58.56 6.33
N SER A 6 8.76 -57.45 5.92
CA SER A 6 7.98 -56.47 6.69
C SER A 6 6.62 -57.01 7.19
N PRO A 7 6.00 -56.37 8.21
CA PRO A 7 4.60 -56.65 8.57
C PRO A 7 3.62 -55.67 7.90
N LYS A 8 2.45 -56.22 7.50
CA LYS A 8 1.21 -55.51 7.14
C LYS A 8 0.31 -55.45 8.39
N PRO A 9 -0.58 -54.44 8.53
CA PRO A 9 -1.43 -54.26 9.72
C PRO A 9 -2.76 -55.03 9.66
N SER A 10 -3.39 -55.19 10.83
CA SER A 10 -4.60 -55.97 11.08
C SER A 10 -5.80 -55.09 11.49
N SER A 11 -7.00 -55.50 11.04
CA SER A 11 -8.39 -55.26 11.49
C SER A 11 -8.90 -53.81 11.53
N GLU A 12 -9.90 -53.35 10.75
CA GLU A 12 -11.33 -53.75 10.58
C GLU A 12 -12.21 -53.63 11.84
N SER A 13 -13.11 -52.64 11.84
CA SER A 13 -14.51 -52.70 12.32
C SER A 13 -15.34 -51.53 11.75
N GLU A 14 -16.31 -51.86 10.89
CA GLU A 14 -17.49 -51.05 10.47
C GLU A 14 -18.76 -51.63 11.17
N PRO A 15 -20.00 -51.12 11.01
CA PRO A 15 -20.53 -49.75 10.85
C PRO A 15 -21.79 -49.49 11.74
N SER A 16 -22.30 -48.26 11.84
CA SER A 16 -23.76 -48.05 11.96
C SER A 16 -24.25 -46.65 11.53
N LEU A 17 -25.16 -46.72 10.56
CA LEU A 17 -26.18 -45.83 10.00
C LEU A 17 -26.59 -44.50 10.68
N ALA A 18 -26.73 -43.51 9.78
CA ALA A 18 -27.83 -42.53 9.65
C ALA A 18 -27.89 -41.30 10.58
N GLY A 19 -27.45 -40.15 10.03
CA GLY A 19 -27.81 -38.80 10.47
C GLY A 19 -27.64 -37.81 9.30
N LYS A 20 -28.66 -36.97 9.07
CA LYS A 20 -28.88 -36.07 7.92
C LYS A 20 -27.74 -35.06 7.61
N PRO A 21 -27.65 -34.54 6.37
CA PRO A 21 -26.70 -33.48 6.03
C PRO A 21 -27.15 -32.15 6.66
N SER A 22 -26.28 -31.61 7.53
CA SER A 22 -26.39 -30.23 8.00
C SER A 22 -25.78 -29.31 6.95
N SER A 23 -26.64 -28.62 6.19
CA SER A 23 -26.24 -27.47 5.39
C SER A 23 -25.94 -26.30 6.34
N ASP A 24 -24.66 -25.99 6.55
CA ASP A 24 -24.24 -24.67 7.02
C ASP A 24 -22.74 -24.48 6.75
N GLY A 25 -22.43 -24.38 5.46
CA GLY A 25 -21.18 -23.83 4.96
C GLY A 25 -21.49 -22.51 4.28
N LYS A 26 -21.70 -21.46 5.07
CA LYS A 26 -21.85 -20.09 4.58
C LYS A 26 -20.55 -19.73 3.83
N PRO A 27 -20.59 -19.40 2.52
CA PRO A 27 -19.41 -18.88 1.87
C PRO A 27 -19.06 -17.55 2.54
N SER A 28 -17.86 -17.44 3.10
CA SER A 28 -17.31 -16.17 3.57
C SER A 28 -16.90 -15.34 2.36
N ASP A 29 -17.89 -14.99 1.55
CA ASP A 29 -17.85 -13.79 0.75
C ASP A 29 -18.09 -12.63 1.72
N LEU A 30 -17.15 -11.69 1.71
CA LEU A 30 -17.41 -10.26 1.57
C LEU A 30 -16.05 -9.60 1.79
N SER A 31 -15.37 -9.42 0.67
CA SER A 31 -14.49 -8.28 0.48
C SER A 31 -15.24 -7.03 0.90
N GLU A 32 -15.09 -6.62 2.17
CA GLU A 32 -15.70 -5.39 2.64
C GLU A 32 -15.13 -4.24 1.80
N VAL A 33 -15.95 -3.78 0.88
CA VAL A 33 -15.91 -2.42 0.38
C VAL A 33 -16.19 -1.55 1.59
N VAL A 34 -15.15 -1.25 2.35
CA VAL A 34 -15.13 -0.07 3.19
C VAL A 34 -15.25 1.07 2.19
N THR A 35 -16.45 1.60 2.03
CA THR A 35 -16.69 2.85 1.34
C THR A 35 -15.63 3.82 1.85
N ILE A 36 -14.71 4.24 0.98
CA ILE A 36 -13.66 5.18 1.37
C ILE A 36 -14.39 6.43 1.83
N THR A 37 -14.50 6.57 3.15
CA THR A 37 -15.17 7.69 3.78
C THR A 37 -14.16 8.81 3.78
N LEU A 38 -14.03 9.46 2.62
CA LEU A 38 -13.37 10.75 2.54
C LEU A 38 -14.20 11.70 3.42
N PRO A 39 -13.60 12.36 4.43
CA PRO A 39 -14.32 13.36 5.18
C PRO A 39 -14.85 14.43 4.21
N ILE A 40 -16.10 14.85 4.42
CA ILE A 40 -16.84 15.77 3.53
C ILE A 40 -16.10 17.09 3.32
N ASN A 41 -15.17 17.42 4.20
CA ASN A 41 -14.17 18.46 3.99
C ASN A 41 -12.87 18.02 4.68
N SER A 42 -11.73 18.02 3.96
CA SER A 42 -10.39 17.69 4.47
C SER A 42 -9.83 18.76 5.44
N HIS A 43 -10.67 19.29 6.33
CA HIS A 43 -10.36 20.24 7.40
C HIS A 43 -10.15 19.53 8.75
N VAL A 44 -9.56 18.33 8.75
CA VAL A 44 -9.01 17.79 9.99
C VAL A 44 -7.73 18.57 10.29
N SER A 45 -7.87 19.67 11.03
CA SER A 45 -6.75 20.38 11.63
C SER A 45 -6.04 19.43 12.59
N PRO A 46 -4.72 19.23 12.46
CA PRO A 46 -3.99 18.36 13.37
C PRO A 46 -4.04 18.88 14.80
N THR A 47 -4.70 18.14 15.70
CA THR A 47 -4.80 18.52 17.12
C THR A 47 -3.55 18.13 17.92
N ASN A 48 -2.60 17.40 17.31
CA ASN A 48 -1.42 16.88 18.00
C ASN A 48 -0.22 16.69 17.06
N ILE A 49 0.34 17.78 16.53
CA ILE A 49 1.55 17.74 15.67
C ILE A 49 2.78 17.50 16.54
N LYS A 50 3.58 16.48 16.23
CA LYS A 50 4.78 16.12 17.02
C LYS A 50 6.05 15.96 16.20
N GLU A 51 5.93 15.45 14.98
CA GLU A 51 7.07 15.15 14.10
C GLU A 51 7.01 16.00 12.83
N ASN A 52 8.15 16.21 12.17
CA ASN A 52 8.23 16.83 10.84
C ASN A 52 7.47 18.17 10.75
N LEU A 53 7.70 19.07 11.72
CA LEU A 53 6.95 20.32 11.88
C LEU A 53 7.18 21.32 10.74
N ASP A 54 8.34 21.23 10.11
CA ASP A 54 8.81 22.03 8.98
C ASP A 54 8.28 21.52 7.63
N MET A 55 7.76 20.29 7.57
CA MET A 55 7.23 19.70 6.35
C MET A 55 5.74 20.03 6.13
N LYS A 56 5.41 20.33 4.87
CA LYS A 56 4.03 20.54 4.40
C LYS A 56 3.82 19.84 3.06
N LEU A 57 2.72 19.12 2.95
CA LEU A 57 2.24 18.55 1.69
C LEU A 57 1.43 19.60 0.91
N ARG A 58 1.33 19.40 -0.40
CA ARG A 58 0.50 20.23 -1.26
C ARG A 58 -0.75 19.44 -1.63
N ARG A 59 -1.93 20.00 -1.36
CA ARG A 59 -3.21 19.37 -1.71
C ARG A 59 -3.24 19.02 -3.20
N GLY A 60 -3.62 17.79 -3.53
CA GLY A 60 -3.68 17.28 -4.91
C GLY A 60 -2.37 16.73 -5.43
N LYS A 61 -1.25 16.94 -4.73
CA LYS A 61 0.00 16.30 -5.11
C LYS A 61 0.02 14.85 -4.64
N VAL A 62 0.69 14.04 -5.44
CA VAL A 62 0.89 12.61 -5.23
C VAL A 62 2.35 12.40 -4.86
N TYR A 63 2.56 11.60 -3.82
CA TYR A 63 3.86 11.35 -3.24
C TYR A 63 4.13 9.85 -3.13
N VAL A 64 5.40 9.48 -3.23
CA VAL A 64 5.90 8.23 -2.65
C VAL A 64 6.33 8.53 -1.22
N ALA A 65 5.71 7.85 -0.26
CA ALA A 65 6.05 7.94 1.16
C ALA A 65 6.87 6.71 1.57
N MET A 66 7.98 6.97 2.27
CA MET A 66 8.95 5.97 2.68
C MET A 66 9.00 5.90 4.21
N PHE A 67 8.85 4.70 4.75
CA PHE A 67 8.88 4.47 6.19
C PHE A 67 10.01 3.50 6.55
N ALA A 68 10.82 3.84 7.56
CA ALA A 68 11.87 2.97 8.07
C ALA A 68 11.30 1.64 8.60
N LEU A 69 11.97 0.54 8.26
CA LEU A 69 11.78 -0.76 8.88
C LEU A 69 12.90 -1.04 9.88
N ALA A 70 12.78 -2.15 10.62
CA ALA A 70 13.80 -2.58 11.58
C ALA A 70 15.15 -2.86 10.90
N SER A 71 15.13 -3.32 9.65
CA SER A 71 16.33 -3.56 8.84
C SER A 71 16.79 -2.26 8.18
N PRO A 72 18.02 -1.77 8.46
CA PRO A 72 18.54 -0.58 7.81
C PRO A 72 18.55 -0.69 6.28
N GLY A 73 18.28 0.43 5.59
CA GLY A 73 18.22 0.49 4.13
C GLY A 73 16.99 -0.20 3.52
N HIS A 74 16.10 -0.77 4.34
CA HIS A 74 14.83 -1.35 3.89
C HIS A 74 13.68 -0.47 4.36
N TYR A 75 12.74 -0.24 3.47
CA TYR A 75 11.63 0.68 3.71
C TYR A 75 10.30 0.01 3.41
N HIS A 76 9.27 0.47 4.12
CA HIS A 76 7.90 0.29 3.69
C HIS A 76 7.51 1.44 2.76
N TRP A 77 6.87 1.11 1.64
CA TRP A 77 6.57 2.04 0.58
C TRP A 77 5.05 2.24 0.48
N ALA A 78 4.63 3.48 0.23
CA ALA A 78 3.23 3.80 0.00
C ALA A 78 3.05 4.92 -1.02
N LEU A 79 1.97 4.85 -1.80
CA LEU A 79 1.48 5.99 -2.58
C LEU A 79 0.62 6.86 -1.67
N VAL A 80 0.86 8.17 -1.69
CA VAL A 80 0.08 9.14 -0.93
C VAL A 80 -0.52 10.15 -1.87
N MET A 81 -1.82 10.37 -1.72
CA MET A 81 -2.50 11.51 -2.32
C MET A 81 -2.83 12.51 -1.22
N ALA A 82 -2.20 13.68 -1.25
CA ALA A 82 -2.38 14.69 -0.22
C ALA A 82 -3.73 15.39 -0.34
N THR A 83 -4.46 15.45 0.77
CA THR A 83 -5.78 16.13 0.84
C THR A 83 -5.68 17.50 1.51
N ASN A 84 -4.61 17.75 2.27
CA ASN A 84 -4.22 19.05 2.83
C ASN A 84 -2.71 19.01 3.19
N GLU A 85 -2.22 20.00 3.95
CA GLU A 85 -0.79 20.13 4.27
C GLU A 85 -0.20 18.99 5.12
N ARG A 86 -1.01 18.19 5.82
CA ARG A 86 -0.51 17.14 6.74
C ARG A 86 -1.27 15.81 6.70
N SER A 87 -2.26 15.69 5.81
CA SER A 87 -3.11 14.51 5.68
C SER A 87 -3.26 14.07 4.23
N GLY A 88 -3.57 12.79 4.05
CA GLY A 88 -3.73 12.21 2.74
C GLY A 88 -4.39 10.84 2.78
N MET A 89 -4.80 10.38 1.61
CA MET A 89 -5.07 8.97 1.38
C MET A 89 -3.75 8.26 1.16
N LEU A 90 -3.53 7.18 1.90
CA LEU A 90 -2.34 6.34 1.79
C LEU A 90 -2.75 4.98 1.25
N TYR A 91 -2.08 4.57 0.17
CA TYR A 91 -2.28 3.30 -0.51
C TYR A 91 -0.99 2.49 -0.43
N HIS A 92 -1.06 1.28 0.09
CA HIS A 92 0.07 0.36 0.09
C HIS A 92 -0.38 -1.08 0.07
N ASN A 93 0.58 -1.97 -0.15
CA ASN A 93 0.43 -3.39 0.09
C ASN A 93 1.23 -3.75 1.35
N THR A 94 0.60 -4.41 2.33
CA THR A 94 1.22 -4.69 3.62
C THR A 94 0.80 -6.05 4.18
N ASN A 95 1.66 -6.63 5.01
CA ASN A 95 1.44 -7.89 5.69
C ASN A 95 1.54 -7.70 7.22
N HIS A 96 0.43 -7.37 7.87
CA HIS A 96 0.37 -7.26 9.34
C HIS A 96 0.34 -8.65 10.01
N GLY A 97 1.38 -9.47 9.78
CA GLY A 97 1.48 -10.84 10.32
C GLY A 97 0.69 -11.90 9.56
N GLY A 98 0.12 -11.56 8.40
CA GLY A 98 -0.60 -12.48 7.50
C GLY A 98 -0.13 -12.36 6.05
N PRO A 99 -0.92 -12.83 5.07
CA PRO A 99 -0.65 -12.57 3.66
C PRO A 99 -0.62 -11.07 3.34
N TYR A 100 0.11 -10.70 2.29
CA TYR A 100 0.09 -9.34 1.78
C TYR A 100 -1.33 -8.96 1.32
N ALA A 101 -1.75 -7.74 1.68
CA ALA A 101 -3.05 -7.19 1.33
C ALA A 101 -2.94 -5.70 1.00
N PHE A 102 -3.69 -5.28 -0.02
CA PHE A 102 -3.91 -3.87 -0.32
C PHE A 102 -4.64 -3.19 0.83
N ARG A 103 -4.16 -2.02 1.22
CA ARG A 103 -4.82 -1.13 2.17
C ARG A 103 -4.88 0.28 1.60
N ALA A 104 -6.04 0.90 1.79
CA ALA A 104 -6.30 2.30 1.46
C ALA A 104 -6.88 2.97 2.70
N ASN A 105 -6.12 3.86 3.34
CA ASN A 105 -6.50 4.48 4.61
C ASN A 105 -6.37 6.00 4.52
N TYR A 106 -7.32 6.71 5.10
CA TYR A 106 -7.16 8.14 5.32
C TYR A 106 -6.31 8.39 6.56
N HIS A 107 -5.22 9.13 6.42
CA HIS A 107 -4.35 9.51 7.53
C HIS A 107 -4.46 11.00 7.82
N ASN A 108 -5.16 11.34 8.92
CA ASN A 108 -5.32 12.72 9.41
C ASN A 108 -3.99 13.41 9.74
N HIS A 109 -2.97 12.61 10.10
CA HIS A 109 -1.67 13.09 10.59
C HIS A 109 -0.53 12.28 9.98
N LEU A 110 -0.53 12.17 8.66
CA LEU A 110 0.46 11.35 7.94
C LEU A 110 1.90 11.72 8.31
N LEU A 111 2.19 13.02 8.36
CA LEU A 111 3.52 13.54 8.70
C LEU A 111 3.92 13.34 10.17
N ASN A 112 3.02 12.84 11.04
CA ASN A 112 3.35 12.54 12.44
C ASN A 112 3.86 11.10 12.64
N SER A 113 3.94 10.29 11.58
CA SER A 113 4.48 8.94 11.71
C SER A 113 5.95 8.99 12.11
N SER A 114 6.30 8.40 13.25
CA SER A 114 7.68 8.35 13.73
C SER A 114 8.59 7.53 12.83
N SER A 115 8.05 6.60 12.05
CA SER A 115 8.81 5.82 11.07
C SER A 115 8.95 6.49 9.71
N LEU A 116 8.27 7.62 9.44
CA LEU A 116 8.41 8.31 8.16
C LEU A 116 9.83 8.86 8.00
N VAL A 117 10.45 8.57 6.86
CA VAL A 117 11.81 9.03 6.53
C VAL A 117 11.87 9.85 5.24
N ALA A 118 10.94 9.68 4.31
CA ALA A 118 10.88 10.53 3.13
C ALA A 118 9.47 10.68 2.54
N MET A 119 9.28 11.82 1.86
CA MET A 119 8.14 12.12 1.00
C MET A 119 8.69 12.66 -0.33
N VAL A 120 8.48 11.95 -1.44
CA VAL A 120 8.91 12.37 -2.78
C VAL A 120 7.68 12.72 -3.60
N GLU A 121 7.51 13.98 -4.00
CA GLU A 121 6.44 14.44 -4.90
C GLU A 121 6.72 13.90 -6.31
N ILE A 122 5.80 13.10 -6.86
CA ILE A 122 5.97 12.46 -8.17
C ILE A 122 4.95 12.92 -9.20
N SER A 123 3.83 13.51 -8.76
CA SER A 123 2.72 13.87 -9.65
C SER A 123 1.72 14.82 -8.98
N SER A 124 0.71 15.25 -9.72
CA SER A 124 -0.50 15.90 -9.24
C SER A 124 -1.75 15.30 -9.86
N ILE A 125 -2.81 15.21 -9.08
CA ILE A 125 -4.16 14.88 -9.53
C ILE A 125 -5.06 16.11 -9.38
N THR A 126 -5.56 16.60 -10.50
CA THR A 126 -6.50 17.72 -10.57
C THR A 126 -7.57 17.42 -11.64
N PRO A 127 -8.86 17.70 -11.37
CA PRO A 127 -9.43 18.22 -10.12
C PRO A 127 -9.41 17.19 -8.96
N LEU A 128 -9.37 17.68 -7.71
CA LEU A 128 -9.59 16.84 -6.53
C LEU A 128 -11.09 16.66 -6.31
N ASP A 129 -11.72 15.77 -7.05
CA ASP A 129 -13.09 15.34 -6.77
C ASP A 129 -13.14 13.89 -6.25
N ARG A 130 -14.26 13.58 -5.59
CA ARG A 130 -14.49 12.28 -4.97
C ARG A 130 -14.47 11.13 -5.97
N ALA A 131 -14.96 11.35 -7.20
CA ALA A 131 -15.07 10.31 -8.21
C ALA A 131 -13.69 9.90 -8.73
N ILE A 132 -12.79 10.86 -8.95
CA ILE A 132 -11.40 10.60 -9.34
C ILE A 132 -10.66 9.82 -8.24
N HIS A 133 -10.83 10.21 -6.98
CA HIS A 133 -10.21 9.50 -5.85
C HIS A 133 -10.71 8.07 -5.71
N GLN A 134 -12.03 7.89 -5.81
CA GLN A 134 -12.69 6.59 -5.76
C GLN A 134 -12.18 5.68 -6.89
N ARG A 135 -12.14 6.21 -8.12
CA ARG A 135 -11.66 5.48 -9.29
C ARG A 135 -10.19 5.10 -9.12
N LEU A 136 -9.31 6.04 -8.75
CA LEU A 136 -7.91 5.70 -8.49
C LEU A 136 -7.79 4.56 -7.48
N ALA A 137 -8.48 4.63 -6.34
CA ALA A 137 -8.41 3.60 -5.31
C ALA A 137 -8.89 2.22 -5.81
N GLU A 138 -9.96 2.18 -6.60
CA GLU A 138 -10.47 0.95 -7.23
C GLU A 138 -9.44 0.34 -8.19
N ARG A 139 -8.74 1.18 -8.94
CA ARG A 139 -7.71 0.75 -9.89
C ARG A 139 -6.46 0.25 -9.17
N LEU A 140 -5.98 0.97 -8.15
CA LEU A 140 -4.89 0.50 -7.30
C LEU A 140 -5.22 -0.83 -6.62
N LYS A 141 -6.45 -1.02 -6.16
CA LYS A 141 -6.93 -2.30 -5.58
C LYS A 141 -6.88 -3.45 -6.58
N SER A 142 -7.05 -3.17 -7.88
CA SER A 142 -7.06 -4.19 -8.94
C SER A 142 -5.67 -4.73 -9.29
N VAL A 143 -4.60 -4.07 -8.82
CA VAL A 143 -3.22 -4.51 -9.03
C VAL A 143 -3.02 -5.86 -8.32
N PRO A 144 -2.63 -6.93 -9.04
CA PRO A 144 -2.41 -8.24 -8.43
C PRO A 144 -1.40 -8.18 -7.29
N ILE A 145 -1.79 -8.70 -6.13
CA ILE A 145 -0.91 -8.75 -4.96
C ILE A 145 0.04 -9.94 -5.06
N GLY A 146 -0.48 -11.14 -5.29
CA GLY A 146 0.33 -12.37 -5.40
C GLY A 146 1.37 -12.47 -4.28
N ASN A 147 2.64 -12.61 -4.67
CA ASN A 147 3.79 -12.63 -3.76
C ASN A 147 4.52 -11.27 -3.69
N LEU A 148 3.94 -10.21 -4.24
CA LEU A 148 4.55 -8.89 -4.24
C LEU A 148 4.54 -8.31 -2.83
N THR A 149 5.68 -7.76 -2.41
CA THR A 149 5.80 -6.95 -1.20
C THR A 149 5.35 -5.50 -1.48
N CYS A 150 5.58 -4.57 -0.56
CA CYS A 150 5.13 -3.18 -0.71
C CYS A 150 5.76 -2.45 -1.92
N GLN A 151 7.07 -2.61 -2.14
CA GLN A 151 7.82 -1.91 -3.19
C GLN A 151 7.43 -2.34 -4.62
N PRO A 152 7.55 -3.63 -5.04
CA PRO A 152 7.21 -4.02 -6.40
C PRO A 152 5.71 -3.88 -6.68
N TRP A 153 4.85 -4.03 -5.66
CA TRP A 153 3.42 -3.72 -5.81
C TRP A 153 3.20 -2.23 -6.09
N LEU A 154 3.90 -1.34 -5.38
CA LEU A 154 3.73 0.11 -5.54
C LEU A 154 4.08 0.55 -6.96
N TRP A 155 5.17 0.04 -7.54
CA TRP A 155 5.56 0.41 -8.91
C TRP A 155 4.58 -0.09 -9.96
N ASN A 156 4.03 -1.30 -9.80
CA ASN A 156 2.93 -1.77 -10.64
C ASN A 156 1.69 -0.88 -10.49
N ALA A 157 1.40 -0.40 -9.27
CA ALA A 157 0.29 0.51 -9.01
C ALA A 157 0.49 1.89 -9.64
N ILE A 158 1.70 2.45 -9.57
CA ILE A 158 2.07 3.72 -10.20
C ILE A 158 1.99 3.59 -11.72
N ARG A 159 2.49 2.50 -12.30
CA ARG A 159 2.40 2.23 -13.74
C ARG A 159 0.95 2.18 -14.20
N LEU A 160 0.10 1.38 -13.53
CA LEU A 160 -1.33 1.31 -13.85
C LEU A 160 -2.02 2.68 -13.74
N ALA A 161 -1.73 3.43 -12.68
CA ALA A 161 -2.31 4.75 -12.49
C ALA A 161 -1.83 5.75 -13.57
N ALA A 162 -0.59 5.63 -14.02
CA ALA A 162 -0.03 6.43 -15.11
C ALA A 162 -0.64 6.07 -16.47
N GLU A 163 -0.78 4.77 -16.79
CA GLU A 163 -1.47 4.26 -17.99
C GLU A 163 -2.90 4.78 -18.12
N GLU A 164 -3.59 4.92 -16.98
CA GLU A 164 -4.96 5.45 -16.94
C GLU A 164 -5.04 6.99 -16.91
N GLY A 165 -3.89 7.66 -16.99
CA GLY A 165 -3.79 9.11 -17.08
C GLY A 165 -3.94 9.84 -15.74
N PHE A 166 -3.87 9.14 -14.60
CA PHE A 166 -3.96 9.80 -13.29
C PHE A 166 -2.69 10.58 -12.94
N LEU A 167 -1.52 10.10 -13.36
CA LEU A 167 -0.25 10.61 -12.82
C LEU A 167 0.56 11.47 -13.79
N GLY A 168 0.21 11.56 -15.07
CA GLY A 168 1.01 12.31 -16.05
C GLY A 168 2.48 11.82 -16.15
N ILE A 169 2.75 10.59 -15.71
CA ILE A 169 4.02 9.90 -15.85
C ILE A 169 3.90 9.05 -17.12
N ASP A 170 4.96 9.00 -17.94
CA ASP A 170 5.02 8.11 -19.09
C ASP A 170 5.26 6.68 -18.61
N ALA A 171 4.18 5.89 -18.57
CA ALA A 171 4.16 4.55 -18.00
C ALA A 171 4.92 3.50 -18.85
N ASP A 172 5.07 3.77 -20.15
CA ASP A 172 5.77 2.89 -21.09
C ASP A 172 7.28 3.07 -21.03
N ASN A 173 7.75 4.10 -20.31
CA ASN A 173 9.16 4.40 -20.16
C ASN A 173 9.71 3.81 -18.85
N ASP A 174 10.23 2.59 -18.94
CA ASP A 174 10.84 1.88 -17.80
C ASP A 174 11.97 2.68 -17.12
N ASP A 175 12.72 3.49 -17.88
CA ASP A 175 13.80 4.31 -17.30
C ASP A 175 13.23 5.33 -16.30
N ILE A 176 12.06 5.92 -16.55
CA ILE A 176 11.43 6.87 -15.62
C ILE A 176 11.08 6.19 -14.30
N ILE A 177 10.55 4.97 -14.34
CA ILE A 177 10.20 4.20 -13.13
C ILE A 177 11.47 3.86 -12.34
N CYS A 178 12.53 3.39 -13.01
CA CYS A 178 13.81 3.13 -12.38
C CYS A 178 14.40 4.39 -11.73
N TYR A 179 14.39 5.53 -12.43
CA TYR A 179 14.89 6.79 -11.87
C TYR A 179 14.08 7.27 -10.66
N LEU A 180 12.75 7.14 -10.70
CA LEU A 180 11.89 7.47 -9.56
C LEU A 180 12.21 6.59 -8.35
N GLU A 181 12.46 5.30 -8.57
CA GLU A 181 12.82 4.37 -7.51
C GLU A 181 14.16 4.72 -6.87
N GLU A 182 15.21 4.92 -7.68
CA GLU A 182 16.53 5.33 -7.21
C GLU A 182 16.49 6.66 -6.46
N GLU A 183 15.70 7.61 -6.94
CA GLU A 183 15.50 8.90 -6.29
C GLU A 183 14.81 8.74 -4.94
N CYS A 184 13.76 7.90 -4.85
CA CYS A 184 13.10 7.60 -3.58
C CYS A 184 14.06 6.99 -2.55
N ILE A 185 14.90 6.03 -2.97
CA ILE A 185 15.92 5.42 -2.10
C ILE A 185 16.95 6.46 -1.65
N THR A 186 17.41 7.31 -2.56
CA THR A 186 18.40 8.36 -2.28
C THR A 186 17.84 9.39 -1.31
N VAL A 187 16.58 9.80 -1.47
CA VAL A 187 15.94 10.75 -0.54
C VAL A 187 15.72 10.08 0.82
N ALA A 188 15.25 8.83 0.84
CA ALA A 188 15.00 8.09 2.08
C ALA A 188 16.28 7.84 2.89
N SER A 189 17.42 7.61 2.26
CA SER A 189 18.70 7.38 2.95
C SER A 189 19.24 8.63 3.66
N ASN A 190 18.79 9.82 3.26
CA ASN A 190 19.10 11.08 3.94
C ASN A 190 18.11 11.41 5.07
N GLY A 191 16.98 10.69 5.14
CA GLY A 191 15.99 10.83 6.19
C GLY A 191 16.23 9.91 7.37
N LYS A 192 15.62 10.24 8.50
CA LYS A 192 15.64 9.40 9.70
C LYS A 192 14.29 9.49 10.43
N PRO A 193 13.90 8.49 11.21
CA PRO A 193 12.72 8.55 12.06
C PRO A 193 12.60 9.88 12.83
N GLY A 194 11.43 10.52 12.71
CA GLY A 194 11.12 11.85 13.27
C GLY A 194 11.69 13.07 12.51
N HIS A 195 12.55 12.85 11.51
CA HIS A 195 13.11 13.88 10.63
C HIS A 195 13.12 13.37 9.19
N ALA A 196 11.95 13.33 8.58
CA ALA A 196 11.77 12.93 7.21
C ALA A 196 12.28 14.02 6.24
N VAL A 197 12.73 13.58 5.06
CA VAL A 197 13.15 14.49 3.99
C VAL A 197 12.04 14.63 2.96
N TYR A 198 11.82 15.86 2.52
CA TYR A 198 10.93 16.18 1.41
C TYR A 198 11.73 16.41 0.13
N ALA A 199 11.29 15.86 -0.99
CA ALA A 199 11.84 16.16 -2.30
C ALA A 199 10.74 16.26 -3.36
N ILE A 200 10.99 17.03 -4.40
CA ILE A 200 10.21 16.99 -5.64
C ILE A 200 11.01 16.18 -6.64
N SER A 201 10.38 15.19 -7.26
CA SER A 201 11.07 14.34 -8.22
C SER A 201 11.57 15.15 -9.40
N ARG A 202 12.80 14.86 -9.86
CA ARG A 202 13.33 15.43 -11.10
C ARG A 202 12.55 15.00 -12.35
N MET A 203 11.81 13.91 -12.25
CA MET A 203 10.95 13.40 -13.31
C MET A 203 9.58 14.06 -13.31
N TYR A 204 9.23 14.78 -12.24
CA TYR A 204 7.96 15.47 -12.16
C TYR A 204 8.01 16.80 -12.94
N LYS A 205 7.10 16.95 -13.90
CA LYS A 205 6.89 18.18 -14.67
C LYS A 205 5.50 18.70 -14.32
N ASP A 206 5.43 19.94 -13.79
CA ASP A 206 4.17 20.65 -13.48
C ASP A 206 3.37 20.96 -14.76
#